data_AF-A0A1I1A290-F1
#
_entry.id   AF-A0A1I1A290-F1
#
_cell.length_a   1.000
_cell.length_b   1.000
_cell.length_c   1.000
_cell.angle_alpha   90.00
_cell.angle_beta   90.00
_cell.angle_gamma   90.00
#
_symmetry.space_group_name_H-M   'P 1'
#
loop_
_entity.id
_entity.type
_entity.pdbx_description
1 polymer ?
#
loop_
_entity_poly.entity_id
_entity_poly.type
_entity_poly.pdbx_seq_one_letter_code
_entity_poly.pdbx_strand_id
1 'polypeptide(L)'
;MGAQGEGYKTDADAMAAASKRIAELAEDLPDDNKDLGDTKVNAAGFGEAHGEHATSYTTGVSTLDAAVKGLGTTLNGFAGRIGGAGTAYTAGDDARTGDMNAAGRQ
;
A
#
# COMPACT_ATOMS: atom_id res chain seq x y z
N MET A 1 24.63 11.22 27.69
CA MET A 1 23.26 11.36 27.16
C MET A 1 23.38 11.52 25.66
N GLY A 2 22.87 10.60 24.85
CA GLY A 2 23.00 10.69 23.39
C GLY A 2 22.83 9.31 22.74
N ALA A 3 21.59 9.03 22.34
CA ALA A 3 21.20 7.86 21.54
C ALA A 3 19.74 7.97 21.07
N GLN A 4 18.92 8.81 21.73
CA GLN A 4 17.48 8.84 21.47
C GLN A 4 17.14 9.51 20.13
N GLY A 5 17.79 10.61 19.72
CA GLY A 5 17.44 11.30 18.45
C GLY A 5 17.86 10.58 17.15
N GLU A 6 19.05 9.97 17.11
CA GLU A 6 19.53 9.28 15.89
C GLU A 6 18.75 8.00 15.57
N GLY A 7 18.29 7.28 16.60
CA GLY A 7 17.47 6.08 16.45
C GLY A 7 16.09 6.37 15.83
N TYR A 8 15.39 7.39 16.34
CA TYR A 8 14.06 7.74 15.83
C TYR A 8 14.08 8.29 14.40
N LYS A 9 15.13 9.03 14.02
CA LYS A 9 15.32 9.49 12.64
C LYS A 9 15.51 8.33 11.67
N THR A 10 16.34 7.34 12.05
CA THR A 10 16.57 6.13 11.26
C THR A 10 15.27 5.33 11.07
N ASP A 11 14.45 5.23 12.10
CA ASP A 11 13.15 4.56 12.04
C ASP A 11 12.14 5.33 11.16
N ALA A 12 12.13 6.66 11.23
CA ALA A 12 11.26 7.49 10.39
C ALA A 12 11.63 7.39 8.89
N ASP A 13 12.92 7.38 8.56
CA ASP A 13 13.41 7.18 7.19
C ASP A 13 13.04 5.78 6.67
N ALA A 14 13.14 4.75 7.52
CA ALA A 14 12.70 3.40 7.19
C ALA A 14 11.18 3.32 6.96
N MET A 15 10.38 4.02 7.76
CA MET A 15 8.93 4.13 7.56
C MET A 15 8.58 4.83 6.25
N ALA A 16 9.27 5.93 5.92
CA ALA A 16 9.06 6.63 4.65
C ALA A 16 9.38 5.72 3.44
N ALA A 17 10.49 5.00 3.49
CA ALA A 17 10.86 4.04 2.45
C ALA A 17 9.84 2.89 2.32
N ALA A 18 9.35 2.35 3.45
CA ALA A 18 8.32 1.32 3.46
C ALA A 18 7.00 1.84 2.87
N SER A 19 6.56 3.03 3.29
CA SER A 19 5.35 3.69 2.77
C SER A 19 5.43 3.83 1.25
N LYS A 20 6.55 4.31 0.70
CA LYS A 20 6.76 4.44 -0.75
C LYS A 20 6.63 3.11 -1.48
N ARG A 21 7.34 2.07 -1.01
CA ARG A 21 7.31 0.74 -1.65
C ARG A 21 5.92 0.11 -1.63
N ILE A 22 5.17 0.32 -0.55
CA ILE A 22 3.80 -0.21 -0.43
C ILE A 22 2.86 0.54 -1.36
N ALA A 23 3.02 1.85 -1.51
CA ALA A 23 2.25 2.65 -2.47
C ALA A 23 2.57 2.26 -3.92
N GLU A 24 3.85 2.09 -4.27
CA GLU A 24 4.25 1.59 -5.59
C GLU A 24 3.61 0.23 -5.89
N LEU A 25 3.70 -0.73 -4.95
CA LEU A 25 3.03 -2.03 -5.11
C LEU A 25 1.50 -1.89 -5.26
N ALA A 26 0.89 -0.97 -4.54
CA ALA A 26 -0.55 -0.72 -4.61
C ALA A 26 -0.99 -0.15 -5.96
N GLU A 27 -0.14 0.66 -6.60
CA GLU A 27 -0.33 1.22 -7.94
C GLU A 27 -0.06 0.17 -9.03
N ASP A 28 1.00 -0.62 -8.89
CA ASP A 28 1.38 -1.65 -9.85
C ASP A 28 0.38 -2.82 -9.89
N LEU A 29 -0.23 -3.17 -8.75
CA LEU A 29 -1.19 -4.28 -8.64
C LEU A 29 -2.33 -4.24 -9.66
N PRO A 30 -3.14 -3.16 -9.75
CA PRO A 30 -4.17 -3.06 -10.77
C PRO A 30 -3.61 -2.94 -12.19
N ASP A 31 -2.46 -2.30 -12.40
CA ASP A 31 -1.87 -2.08 -13.72
C ASP A 31 -1.34 -3.39 -14.33
N ASP A 32 -0.61 -4.18 -13.55
CA ASP A 32 -0.11 -5.51 -13.93
C ASP A 32 -1.24 -6.51 -14.19
N ASN A 33 -2.42 -6.25 -13.63
CA ASN A 33 -3.60 -7.11 -13.70
C ASN A 33 -4.75 -6.47 -14.50
N LYS A 34 -4.48 -5.43 -15.31
CA LYS A 34 -5.53 -4.69 -16.05
C LYS A 34 -6.41 -5.56 -16.96
N ASP A 35 -5.87 -6.67 -17.44
CA ASP A 35 -6.56 -7.58 -18.36
C ASP A 35 -7.44 -8.62 -17.63
N LEU A 36 -7.37 -8.72 -16.29
CA LEU A 36 -8.22 -9.63 -15.52
C LEU A 36 -9.70 -9.28 -15.69
N GLY A 37 -10.05 -7.99 -15.67
CA GLY A 37 -11.44 -7.55 -15.91
C GLY A 37 -11.94 -7.81 -17.35
N ASP A 38 -11.04 -7.93 -18.32
CA ASP A 38 -11.32 -8.00 -19.75
C ASP A 38 -11.06 -9.42 -20.32
N THR A 39 -11.55 -10.45 -19.62
CA THR A 39 -11.36 -11.82 -20.12
C THR A 39 -11.96 -12.02 -21.51
N LYS A 40 -11.13 -12.51 -22.44
CA LYS A 40 -11.52 -12.83 -23.82
C LYS A 40 -12.38 -14.10 -23.91
N VAL A 41 -12.49 -14.87 -22.84
CA VAL A 41 -13.23 -16.13 -22.82
C VAL A 41 -14.66 -15.87 -22.38
N ASN A 42 -15.58 -15.90 -23.34
CA ASN A 42 -17.03 -15.80 -23.13
C ASN A 42 -17.71 -17.16 -23.34
N ALA A 43 -19.04 -17.21 -23.22
CA ALA A 43 -19.81 -18.46 -23.39
C ALA A 43 -19.53 -19.19 -24.71
N ALA A 44 -19.32 -18.47 -25.81
CA ALA A 44 -18.97 -19.07 -27.10
C ALA A 44 -17.57 -19.73 -27.08
N GLY A 45 -16.64 -19.20 -26.28
CA GLY A 45 -15.30 -19.78 -26.08
C GLY A 45 -15.29 -21.07 -25.25
N PHE A 46 -16.31 -21.31 -24.42
CA PHE A 46 -16.50 -22.58 -23.71
C PHE A 46 -17.25 -23.63 -24.55
N GLY A 47 -18.00 -23.20 -25.57
CA GLY A 47 -18.86 -24.05 -26.39
C GLY A 47 -20.26 -24.24 -25.78
N GLU A 48 -21.27 -24.50 -26.64
CA GLU A 48 -22.69 -24.59 -26.23
C GLU A 48 -22.95 -25.58 -25.09
N ALA A 49 -22.23 -26.71 -25.06
CA ALA A 49 -22.39 -27.74 -24.04
C ALA A 49 -21.86 -27.35 -22.65
N HIS A 50 -21.09 -26.26 -22.53
CA HIS A 50 -20.35 -25.88 -21.32
C HIS A 50 -20.69 -24.44 -20.85
N GLY A 51 -21.85 -23.91 -21.25
CA GLY A 51 -22.27 -22.55 -20.91
C GLY A 51 -22.28 -22.23 -19.40
N GLU A 52 -22.62 -23.20 -18.53
CA GLU A 52 -22.55 -23.02 -17.07
C GLU A 52 -21.10 -22.79 -16.56
N HIS A 53 -20.10 -23.40 -17.20
CA HIS A 53 -18.71 -23.17 -16.86
C HIS A 53 -18.26 -21.76 -17.25
N ALA A 54 -18.81 -21.20 -18.35
CA ALA A 54 -18.54 -19.82 -18.73
C ALA A 54 -19.05 -18.83 -17.69
N THR A 55 -20.24 -19.05 -17.13
CA THR A 55 -20.79 -18.23 -16.04
C THR A 55 -19.90 -18.30 -14.80
N SER A 56 -19.52 -19.51 -14.38
CA SER A 56 -18.66 -19.69 -13.20
C SER A 56 -17.28 -19.04 -13.41
N TYR A 57 -16.70 -19.21 -14.60
CA TYR A 57 -15.42 -18.61 -14.97
C TYR A 57 -15.48 -17.08 -14.97
N THR A 58 -16.42 -16.48 -15.69
CA THR A 58 -16.56 -15.02 -15.78
C THR A 58 -16.85 -14.39 -14.42
N THR A 59 -17.66 -15.05 -13.58
CA THR A 59 -17.91 -14.63 -12.20
C THR A 59 -16.63 -14.68 -11.35
N GLY A 60 -15.87 -15.78 -11.44
CA GLY A 60 -14.61 -15.94 -10.72
C GLY A 60 -13.56 -14.90 -11.12
N VAL A 61 -13.44 -14.65 -12.42
CA VAL A 61 -12.54 -13.62 -12.97
C VAL A 61 -12.93 -12.23 -12.48
N SER A 62 -14.23 -11.87 -12.55
CA SER A 62 -14.72 -10.58 -12.03
C SER A 62 -14.49 -10.43 -10.52
N THR A 63 -14.68 -11.51 -9.76
CA THR A 63 -14.42 -11.52 -8.31
C THR A 63 -12.94 -11.30 -8.00
N LEU A 64 -12.06 -11.93 -8.78
CA LEU A 64 -10.61 -11.77 -8.62
C LEU A 64 -10.15 -10.35 -8.98
N ASP A 65 -10.64 -9.78 -10.09
CA ASP A 65 -10.37 -8.39 -10.47
C ASP A 65 -10.78 -7.40 -9.36
N ALA A 66 -11.99 -7.57 -8.81
CA ALA A 66 -12.47 -6.76 -7.70
C ALA A 66 -11.59 -6.92 -6.44
N ALA A 67 -11.13 -8.14 -6.15
CA ALA A 67 -10.24 -8.40 -5.02
C ALA A 67 -8.86 -7.73 -5.20
N VAL A 68 -8.28 -7.78 -6.40
CA VAL A 68 -6.99 -7.11 -6.72
C VAL A 68 -7.10 -5.60 -6.53
N LYS A 69 -8.16 -4.98 -7.07
CA LYS A 69 -8.42 -3.54 -6.90
C LYS A 69 -8.65 -3.15 -5.43
N GLY A 70 -9.39 -3.98 -4.69
CA GLY A 70 -9.61 -3.80 -3.26
C GLY A 70 -8.33 -3.92 -2.42
N LEU A 71 -7.45 -4.85 -2.79
CA LEU A 71 -6.13 -5.01 -2.16
C LEU A 71 -5.25 -3.78 -2.42
N GLY A 72 -5.16 -3.31 -3.66
CA GLY A 72 -4.43 -2.07 -4.00
C GLY A 72 -4.91 -0.88 -3.19
N THR A 73 -6.23 -0.68 -3.08
CA THR A 73 -6.83 0.37 -2.24
C THR A 73 -6.42 0.24 -0.76
N THR A 74 -6.43 -0.99 -0.23
CA THR A 74 -6.06 -1.27 1.17
C THR A 74 -4.57 -1.00 1.41
N LEU A 75 -3.70 -1.40 0.49
CA LEU A 75 -2.27 -1.15 0.55
C LEU A 75 -1.96 0.35 0.50
N ASN A 76 -2.64 1.12 -0.36
CA ASN A 76 -2.49 2.57 -0.39
C ASN A 76 -2.89 3.25 0.93
N GLY A 77 -4.02 2.82 1.52
CA GLY A 77 -4.41 3.30 2.85
C GLY A 77 -3.40 2.94 3.94
N PHE A 78 -2.80 1.75 3.87
CA PHE A 78 -1.76 1.31 4.79
C PHE A 78 -0.45 2.11 4.62
N ALA A 79 -0.01 2.32 3.37
CA ALA A 79 1.14 3.16 3.04
C ALA A 79 0.99 4.57 3.63
N GLY A 80 -0.19 5.19 3.47
CA GLY A 80 -0.48 6.51 4.03
C GLY A 80 -0.36 6.56 5.55
N ARG A 81 -0.81 5.51 6.26
CA ARG A 81 -0.68 5.42 7.72
C ARG A 81 0.77 5.31 8.17
N ILE A 82 1.59 4.53 7.47
CA ILE A 82 3.03 4.41 7.78
C ILE A 82 3.74 5.74 7.53
N GLY A 83 3.49 6.40 6.39
CA GLY A 83 4.10 7.69 6.07
C GLY A 83 3.70 8.79 7.08
N GLY A 84 2.42 8.81 7.47
CA GLY A 84 1.93 9.71 8.51
C GLY A 84 2.59 9.47 9.87
N ALA A 85 2.79 8.20 10.26
CA ALA A 85 3.50 7.85 11.49
C ALA A 85 4.96 8.31 11.46
N GLY A 86 5.70 8.08 10.37
CA GLY A 86 7.08 8.54 10.22
C GLY A 86 7.21 10.07 10.33
N THR A 87 6.26 10.81 9.76
CA THR A 87 6.19 12.27 9.88
C THR A 87 5.97 12.72 11.33
N ALA A 88 5.05 12.07 12.04
CA ALA A 88 4.77 12.37 13.45
C ALA A 88 5.98 12.07 14.36
N TYR A 89 6.73 10.99 14.10
CA TYR A 89 7.97 10.70 14.83
C TYR A 89 9.02 11.78 14.61
N THR A 90 9.23 12.22 13.37
CA THR A 90 10.20 13.26 13.02
C THR A 90 9.85 14.59 13.70
N ALA A 91 8.59 15.04 13.59
CA ALA A 91 8.12 16.28 14.21
C ALA A 91 8.24 16.27 15.74
N GLY A 92 7.98 15.10 16.37
CA GLY A 92 8.18 14.93 17.80
C GLY A 92 9.65 14.98 18.23
N ASP A 93 10.57 14.53 17.39
CA ASP A 93 12.01 14.58 17.66
C ASP A 93 12.58 16.00 17.53
N ASP A 94 12.17 16.73 16.48
CA ASP A 94 12.54 18.13 16.27
C ASP A 94 12.10 19.01 17.45
N ALA A 95 10.87 18.80 17.94
CA ALA A 95 10.34 19.53 19.09
C ALA A 95 11.16 19.27 20.37
N ARG A 96 11.47 17.99 20.67
CA ARG A 96 12.28 17.64 21.85
C ARG A 96 13.71 18.17 21.75
N THR A 97 14.31 18.11 20.57
CA THR A 97 15.64 18.67 20.34
C THR A 97 15.64 20.19 20.53
N GLY A 98 14.60 20.88 20.08
CA GLY A 98 14.37 22.30 20.35
C GLY A 98 14.31 22.62 21.84
N ASP A 99 13.50 21.86 22.60
CA ASP A 99 13.34 22.02 24.05
C ASP A 99 14.64 21.75 24.80
N MET A 100 15.37 20.69 24.45
CA MET A 100 16.69 20.39 25.05
C MET A 100 17.70 21.49 24.77
N ASN A 101 17.76 22.00 23.53
CA ASN A 101 18.65 23.09 23.16
C ASN A 101 18.28 24.39 23.87
N ALA A 102 16.99 24.62 24.15
CA ALA A 102 16.54 25.77 24.94
C ALA A 102 16.90 25.62 26.42
N ALA A 103 16.73 24.43 27.00
CA ALA A 103 17.08 24.14 28.38
C ALA A 103 18.60 24.17 28.65
N GLY A 104 19.42 23.71 27.71
CA GLY A 104 20.88 23.74 27.83
C GLY A 104 21.52 25.13 27.67
N ARG A 105 20.73 26.15 27.31
CA ARG A 105 21.17 27.56 27.21
C ARG A 105 20.81 28.39 28.45
N GLN A 106 20.22 27.78 29.48
CA GLN A 106 19.93 28.39 30.78
C GLN A 106 20.95 27.93 31.81
#